data_AF-H1LSC8-F1
#
_entry.id   AF-H1LSC8-F1
#
_cell.length_a   1.000
_cell.length_b   1.000
_cell.length_c   1.000
_cell.angle_alpha   90.00
_cell.angle_beta   90.00
_cell.angle_gamma   90.00
#
_symmetry.space_group_name_H-M   'P 1'
#
loop_
_entity.id
_entity.type
_entity.pdbx_description
1 polymer ?
#
loop_
_entity_poly.entity_id
_entity_poly.type
_entity_poly.pdbx_seq_one_letter_code
_entity_poly.pdbx_strand_id
1 'polypeptide(L)'
;MIREEINEIKKQFNKDTNVITKYAGCYVDAEKNIKFMTKDAFYSLPEEDAFKYEEIFRKTLSGAVGKSLLTLDFSIDEEGADTPHAFLMKLRESRLDDELILGIFQKSY
;
A
#
# COMPACT_ATOMS: atom_id res chain seq x y z
N MET A 1 -6.66 10.74 10.94
CA MET A 1 -5.24 10.47 11.28
C MET A 1 -4.55 11.76 11.71
N ILE A 2 -3.87 11.77 12.85
CA ILE A 2 -3.16 12.96 13.37
C ILE A 2 -1.65 12.88 13.12
N ARG A 3 -0.95 14.03 13.16
CA ARG A 3 0.47 14.12 12.81
C ARG A 3 1.38 13.25 13.69
N GLU A 4 1.00 13.05 14.94
CA GLU A 4 1.73 12.21 15.90
C GLU A 4 1.75 10.74 15.44
N GLU A 5 0.60 10.18 15.05
CA GLU A 5 0.50 8.81 14.52
C GLU A 5 1.34 8.62 13.26
N ILE A 6 1.31 9.60 12.35
CA ILE A 6 2.11 9.60 11.12
C ILE A 6 3.61 9.58 11.45
N ASN A 7 4.03 10.33 12.47
CA ASN A 7 5.43 10.35 12.91
C ASN A 7 5.87 9.02 13.52
N GLU A 8 5.01 8.31 14.25
CA GLU A 8 5.30 6.97 14.77
C GLU A 8 5.50 5.96 13.64
N ILE A 9 4.64 5.97 12.62
CA ILE A 9 4.82 5.13 11.43
C ILE A 9 6.13 5.51 10.71
N LYS A 10 6.41 6.80 10.56
CA LYS A 10 7.64 7.27 9.90
C LYS A 10 8.91 6.78 10.60
N LYS A 11 8.92 6.66 11.93
CA LYS A 11 10.07 6.13 12.70
C LYS A 11 10.38 4.66 12.38
N GLN A 12 9.38 3.89 11.97
CA GLN A 12 9.55 2.48 11.59
C GLN A 12 10.35 2.32 10.29
N PHE A 13 10.33 3.33 9.41
CA PHE A 13 11.24 3.38 8.28
C PHE A 13 12.57 3.94 8.80
N ASN A 14 13.60 3.12 8.93
CA ASN A 14 14.99 3.57 9.15
C ASN A 14 15.90 2.87 8.12
N LYS A 15 17.14 3.35 7.93
CA LYS A 15 18.02 2.83 6.87
C LYS A 15 18.49 1.39 7.12
N ASP A 16 18.46 0.96 8.38
CA ASP A 16 19.07 -0.31 8.81
C ASP A 16 18.01 -1.40 9.05
N THR A 17 16.74 -1.02 9.16
CA THR A 17 15.58 -1.90 9.33
C THR A 17 14.44 -1.38 8.45
N ASN A 18 14.17 -2.11 7.37
CA ASN A 18 12.96 -1.89 6.59
C ASN A 18 11.83 -2.76 7.14
N VAL A 19 10.71 -2.12 7.48
CA VAL A 19 9.50 -2.78 7.99
C VAL A 19 8.57 -3.31 6.89
N ILE A 20 8.83 -2.93 5.64
CA ILE A 20 8.10 -3.46 4.49
C ILE A 20 8.57 -4.90 4.26
N THR A 21 7.63 -5.83 4.28
CA THR A 21 7.92 -7.26 4.13
C THR A 21 7.61 -7.79 2.73
N LYS A 22 6.60 -7.23 2.07
CA LYS A 22 6.12 -7.64 0.75
C LYS A 22 5.64 -6.43 -0.04
N TYR A 23 5.68 -6.55 -1.36
CA TYR A 23 5.02 -5.63 -2.27
C TYR A 23 4.27 -6.41 -3.34
N ALA A 24 3.26 -5.77 -3.92
CA ALA A 24 2.57 -6.26 -5.10
C ALA A 24 2.34 -5.10 -6.06
N GLY A 25 2.48 -5.38 -7.35
CA GLY A 25 2.29 -4.40 -8.42
C GLY A 25 1.61 -5.03 -9.63
N CYS A 26 1.13 -4.18 -10.52
CA CYS A 26 0.68 -4.63 -11.83
C CYS A 26 1.07 -3.60 -12.89
N TYR A 27 1.33 -4.10 -14.10
CA TYR A 27 1.50 -3.26 -15.28
C TYR A 27 0.23 -3.31 -16.11
N VAL A 28 -0.31 -2.14 -16.39
CA VAL A 28 -1.56 -1.94 -17.12
C VAL A 28 -1.26 -1.24 -18.44
N ASP A 29 -1.83 -1.75 -19.53
CA ASP A 29 -1.69 -1.14 -20.85
C ASP A 29 -2.64 0.06 -21.06
N ALA A 30 -2.58 0.67 -22.24
CA ALA A 30 -3.45 1.80 -22.60
C ALA A 30 -4.95 1.43 -22.65
N GLU A 31 -5.27 0.14 -22.79
CA GLU A 31 -6.63 -0.40 -22.85
C GLU A 31 -7.14 -0.84 -21.46
N LYS A 32 -6.39 -0.53 -20.38
CA LYS A 32 -6.67 -0.94 -18.99
C LYS A 32 -6.60 -2.45 -18.75
N ASN A 33 -5.88 -3.18 -19.59
CA ASN A 33 -5.62 -4.60 -19.36
C ASN A 33 -4.36 -4.79 -18.52
N ILE A 34 -4.47 -5.57 -17.45
CA ILE A 34 -3.31 -6.02 -16.68
C ILE A 34 -2.52 -7.01 -17.55
N LYS A 35 -1.29 -6.64 -17.93
CA LYS A 35 -0.39 -7.53 -18.70
C LYS A 35 0.53 -8.35 -17.81
N PHE A 36 0.83 -7.83 -16.62
CA PHE A 36 1.77 -8.45 -15.70
C PHE A 36 1.41 -8.08 -14.27
N MET A 37 1.55 -9.05 -13.37
CA MET A 37 1.39 -8.87 -11.94
C MET A 37 2.68 -9.32 -11.26
N THR A 38 3.15 -8.54 -10.29
CA THR A 38 4.27 -8.87 -9.43
C THR A 38 3.80 -8.99 -7.99
N LYS A 39 4.37 -9.94 -7.27
CA LYS A 39 4.21 -10.09 -5.84
C LYS A 39 5.43 -10.80 -5.29
N ASP A 40 6.27 -10.06 -4.59
CA ASP A 40 7.53 -10.58 -4.07
C ASP A 40 7.83 -10.06 -2.67
N ALA A 41 8.80 -10.69 -2.01
CA ALA A 41 9.34 -10.17 -0.77
C ALA A 41 10.04 -8.84 -1.04
N PHE A 42 9.84 -7.85 -0.17
CA PHE A 42 10.48 -6.54 -0.37
C PHE A 42 12.02 -6.65 -0.33
N TYR A 43 12.54 -7.56 0.50
CA TYR A 43 13.97 -7.83 0.61
C TYR A 43 14.60 -8.47 -0.64
N SER A 44 13.81 -8.95 -1.61
CA SER A 44 14.36 -9.46 -2.87
C SER A 44 14.58 -8.35 -3.91
N LEU A 45 14.16 -7.11 -3.63
CA LEU A 45 14.44 -5.98 -4.50
C LEU A 45 15.94 -5.64 -4.48
N PRO A 46 16.50 -5.18 -5.62
CA PRO A 46 17.80 -4.54 -5.63
C PRO A 46 17.84 -3.36 -4.64
N GLU A 47 18.98 -3.15 -3.99
CA GLU A 47 19.15 -2.10 -2.96
C GLU A 47 18.75 -0.70 -3.47
N GLU A 48 19.08 -0.38 -4.73
CA GLU A 48 18.70 0.88 -5.36
C GLU A 48 17.17 1.08 -5.42
N ASP A 49 16.43 0.02 -5.77
CA ASP A 49 14.97 0.07 -5.89
C ASP A 49 14.32 0.13 -4.50
N ALA A 50 14.82 -0.68 -3.56
CA ALA A 50 14.40 -0.63 -2.16
C ALA A 50 14.56 0.79 -1.58
N PHE A 51 15.72 1.42 -1.80
CA PHE A 51 15.99 2.78 -1.35
C PHE A 51 15.05 3.82 -1.97
N LYS A 52 14.75 3.71 -3.27
CA LYS A 52 13.78 4.59 -3.94
C LYS A 52 12.39 4.48 -3.32
N TYR A 53 11.92 3.26 -3.09
CA TYR A 53 10.62 3.04 -2.45
C TYR A 53 10.59 3.62 -1.03
N GLU A 54 11.62 3.36 -0.22
CA GLU A 54 11.72 3.96 1.12
C GLU A 54 11.71 5.50 1.08
N GLU A 55 12.44 6.10 0.14
CA GLU A 55 12.45 7.54 -0.04
C GLU A 55 11.05 8.09 -0.37
N ILE A 56 10.34 7.42 -1.28
CA ILE A 56 8.95 7.76 -1.63
C ILE A 56 8.07 7.68 -0.37
N PHE A 57 8.10 6.57 0.38
CA PHE A 57 7.29 6.43 1.59
C PHE A 57 7.61 7.51 2.63
N ARG A 58 8.89 7.80 2.88
CA ARG A 58 9.29 8.88 3.79
C ARG A 58 8.81 10.25 3.33
N LYS A 59 8.90 10.55 2.04
CA LYS A 59 8.42 11.83 1.47
C LYS A 59 6.90 11.95 1.63
N THR A 60 6.16 10.89 1.29
CA THR A 60 4.70 10.81 1.46
C THR A 60 4.29 11.06 2.92
N LEU A 61 4.90 10.36 3.88
CA LEU A 61 4.63 10.52 5.31
C LEU A 61 5.07 11.88 5.87
N SER A 62 6.06 12.53 5.24
CA SER A 62 6.51 13.87 5.64
C SER A 62 5.64 14.99 5.07
N GLY A 63 4.92 14.74 4.00
CA GLY A 63 4.08 15.73 3.33
C GLY A 63 2.82 16.11 4.11
N ALA A 64 1.99 16.94 3.48
CA ALA A 64 0.73 17.40 4.05
C ALA A 64 -0.38 16.37 3.86
N VAL A 65 -1.16 16.14 4.92
CA VAL A 65 -2.38 15.33 4.89
C VAL A 65 -3.38 15.98 3.92
N GLY A 66 -4.01 15.17 3.06
CA GLY A 66 -4.91 15.61 2.00
C GLY A 66 -4.21 16.06 0.71
N LYS A 67 -2.87 16.08 0.66
CA LYS A 67 -2.11 16.40 -0.56
C LYS A 67 -1.11 15.31 -0.93
N SER A 68 -0.15 15.04 -0.05
CA SER A 68 0.88 14.01 -0.28
C SER A 68 0.53 12.70 0.42
N LEU A 69 -0.25 12.78 1.50
CA LEU A 69 -0.78 11.63 2.23
C LEU A 69 -2.30 11.75 2.23
N LEU A 70 -2.98 10.87 1.51
CA LEU A 70 -4.43 10.84 1.46
C LEU A 70 -4.96 9.99 2.62
N THR A 71 -5.89 10.53 3.38
CA THR A 71 -6.63 9.76 4.39
C THR A 71 -7.78 9.06 3.68
N LEU A 72 -7.90 7.75 3.88
CA LEU A 72 -9.08 7.00 3.50
C LEU A 72 -10.04 7.03 4.69
N ASP A 73 -10.94 8.01 4.69
CA ASP A 73 -12.00 8.11 5.70
C ASP A 73 -13.19 7.26 5.24
N PHE A 74 -13.59 6.29 6.05
CA PHE A 74 -14.82 5.51 5.84
C PHE A 74 -15.90 6.06 6.78
N SER A 75 -17.08 6.31 6.24
CA SER A 75 -18.26 6.63 7.04
C SER A 75 -18.82 5.36 7.69
N ILE A 76 -19.63 5.52 8.74
CA ILE A 76 -20.26 4.39 9.45
C ILE A 76 -21.11 3.53 8.49
N ASP A 77 -21.72 4.13 7.48
CA ASP A 77 -22.49 3.42 6.44
C ASP A 77 -21.60 2.62 5.47
N GLU A 78 -20.30 2.92 5.42
CA GLU A 78 -19.28 2.20 4.67
C GLU A 78 -18.57 1.13 5.53
N GLU A 79 -19.03 0.92 6.76
CA GLU A 79 -18.57 -0.13 7.67
C GLU A 79 -19.64 -1.22 7.79
N GLY A 80 -19.53 -2.26 6.97
CA GLY A 80 -20.49 -3.37 6.93
C GLY A 80 -19.96 -4.57 6.16
N ALA A 81 -20.73 -5.67 6.14
CA ALA A 81 -20.43 -6.78 5.24
C ALA A 81 -20.54 -6.28 3.79
N ASP A 82 -19.57 -6.66 2.94
CA ASP A 82 -19.46 -6.28 1.52
C ASP A 82 -19.17 -4.80 1.21
N THR A 83 -18.65 -4.02 2.17
CA THR A 83 -18.21 -2.65 1.91
C THR A 83 -16.76 -2.56 1.40
N PRO A 84 -16.35 -1.44 0.78
CA PRO A 84 -14.95 -1.21 0.40
C PRO A 84 -13.98 -1.31 1.59
N HIS A 85 -14.41 -0.87 2.77
CA HIS A 85 -13.63 -1.02 4.01
C HIS A 85 -13.39 -2.49 4.35
N ALA A 86 -14.45 -3.32 4.37
CA ALA A 86 -14.32 -4.75 4.66
C ALA A 86 -13.44 -5.47 3.63
N PHE A 87 -13.49 -5.05 2.36
CA PHE A 87 -12.60 -5.56 1.32
C PHE A 87 -11.13 -5.21 1.60
N LEU A 88 -10.82 -3.96 1.93
CA LEU A 88 -9.46 -3.54 2.27
C LEU A 88 -8.94 -4.22 3.54
N MET A 89 -9.80 -4.46 4.52
CA MET A 89 -9.45 -5.24 5.72
C MET A 89 -9.10 -6.69 5.37
N LYS A 90 -9.88 -7.35 4.51
CA LYS A 90 -9.56 -8.70 4.01
C LYS A 90 -8.25 -8.73 3.23
N LEU A 91 -7.99 -7.74 2.37
CA LEU A 91 -6.72 -7.61 1.64
C LEU A 91 -5.52 -7.42 2.59
N ARG A 92 -5.69 -6.62 3.65
CA ARG A 92 -4.67 -6.45 4.69
C ARG A 92 -4.41 -7.75 5.44
N GLU A 93 -5.46 -8.44 5.86
CA GLU A 93 -5.39 -9.70 6.61
C GLU A 93 -4.76 -10.83 5.80
N SER A 94 -4.99 -10.86 4.48
CA SER A 94 -4.35 -11.82 3.59
C SER A 94 -2.85 -11.56 3.42
N ARG A 95 -2.32 -10.42 3.88
CA ARG A 95 -0.91 -10.02 3.74
C ARG A 95 -0.43 -10.07 2.28
N LEU A 96 -1.33 -9.73 1.35
CA LEU A 96 -1.16 -9.83 -0.10
C LEU A 96 -1.07 -11.26 -0.65
N ASP A 97 -1.30 -12.30 0.15
CA ASP A 97 -1.12 -13.69 -0.29
C ASP A 97 -2.30 -14.22 -1.11
N ASP A 98 -3.51 -13.69 -0.91
CA ASP A 98 -4.71 -14.06 -1.66
C ASP A 98 -4.72 -13.39 -3.05
N GLU A 99 -4.46 -14.18 -4.10
CA GLU A 99 -4.39 -13.71 -5.48
C GLU A 99 -5.74 -13.24 -6.04
N LEU A 100 -6.86 -13.81 -5.56
CA LEU A 100 -8.19 -13.41 -6.01
C LEU A 100 -8.51 -12.02 -5.47
N ILE A 101 -8.30 -11.80 -4.17
CA ILE A 101 -8.54 -10.50 -3.53
C ILE A 101 -7.59 -9.45 -4.12
N LEU A 102 -6.31 -9.78 -4.28
CA LEU A 102 -5.33 -8.87 -4.88
C LEU A 102 -5.70 -8.51 -6.32
N GLY A 103 -6.11 -9.48 -7.13
CA GLY A 103 -6.54 -9.26 -8.51
C GLY A 103 -7.81 -8.40 -8.61
N ILE A 104 -8.75 -8.52 -7.67
CA ILE A 104 -9.93 -7.64 -7.59
C ILE A 104 -9.49 -6.20 -7.26
N PHE A 105 -8.59 -6.03 -6.28
CA PHE A 105 -8.09 -4.71 -5.88
C PHE A 105 -7.41 -3.99 -7.06
N GLN A 106 -6.53 -4.69 -7.78
CA GLN A 106 -5.79 -4.14 -8.93
C GLN A 106 -6.67 -3.79 -10.14
N LYS A 107 -7.86 -4.38 -10.27
CA LYS A 107 -8.81 -4.05 -11.35
C LYS A 107 -9.75 -2.90 -11.00
N SER A 108 -9.86 -2.56 -9.71
CA SER A 108 -10.82 -1.58 -9.21
C SER A 108 -10.30 -0.14 -9.27
N TYR A 109 -8.99 0.05 -9.43
CA TYR A 109 -8.28 1.33 -9.42
C TYR A 109 -7.31 1.41 -10.61
#